data_AF-A0A6A4FX53-F1
#
_entry.id   AF-A0A6A4FX53-F1
#
_cell.length_a   1.000
_cell.length_b   1.000
_cell.length_c   1.000
_cell.angle_alpha   90.00
_cell.angle_beta   90.00
_cell.angle_gamma   90.00
#
_symmetry.space_group_name_H-M   'P 1'
#
loop_
_entity.id
_entity.type
_entity.pdbx_description
1 polymer ?
#
loop_
_entity_poly.entity_id
_entity_poly.type
_entity_poly.pdbx_seq_one_letter_code
_entity_poly.pdbx_strand_id
1 'polypeptide(L)'
;MDAATVRSLSVYSNESSFVGSVGYDGLSGLFASTSLIETGLTASPPFSADFWRDYRDKDALIHELRASVLFDNPDHYPPKESGCADGVLGCKDSCSKSEAGTTRELKGDECLVVIMMDASYDVGYLQATMSNNGIPAYFCCLGIAGAAKYVAEALANKTPVAFYNYQPDEFFQHYIGEIERVALPWATPELTGVNTGEFGENGYGNATNNPVRVDFPHVLLGKYFADVLSSNEGGMASLINVFMLSEKYMDDLLSAYDKLRDAGVLSETESHFEAACSWLRMPENYATWNSWLDPLPACEYNVHYTYTIEGCESTSNGTDTFPRRVKFYWRSPRPENASLPYNCDPYHLPNSRLPSTMTSSRSCSWLAQNTNTWLAWETSGTQPTCDTSFYTYDVSECTNSGQREVTYRWLLPSSTNASFSSECSNGMPLPDSVLIDCEYVPYTTTASQAVFVMACLFACVMLAGIVFVVYEREMPIIKRSQYQFLVTMLLGGVLMCLATSFSQVP
;
A
#
# COMPACT_ATOMS: atom_id res chain seq x y z
N MET A 1 -33.04 0.12 7.38
CA MET A 1 -33.22 0.73 8.73
C MET A 1 -34.71 0.90 8.96
N ASP A 2 -35.21 0.65 10.17
CA ASP A 2 -36.62 0.92 10.48
C ASP A 2 -36.90 2.44 10.56
N ALA A 3 -38.18 2.81 10.53
CA ALA A 3 -38.58 4.21 10.47
C ALA A 3 -38.23 5.03 11.72
N ALA A 4 -38.17 4.43 12.91
CA ALA A 4 -37.79 5.11 14.14
C ALA A 4 -36.29 5.42 14.12
N THR A 5 -35.47 4.46 13.70
CA THR A 5 -34.02 4.63 13.51
C THR A 5 -33.69 5.69 12.46
N VAL A 6 -34.41 5.72 11.34
CA VAL A 6 -34.23 6.80 10.33
C VAL A 6 -34.55 8.17 10.92
N ARG A 7 -35.60 8.29 11.74
CA ARG A 7 -35.95 9.55 12.41
C ARG A 7 -34.87 9.97 13.41
N SER A 8 -34.32 9.05 14.20
CA SER A 8 -33.27 9.38 15.18
C SER A 8 -31.97 9.83 14.50
N LEU A 9 -31.58 9.20 13.39
CA LEU A 9 -30.37 9.55 12.64
C LEU A 9 -30.51 10.85 11.81
N SER A 10 -31.74 11.28 11.50
CA SER A 10 -31.99 12.47 10.68
C SER A 10 -31.37 13.76 11.23
N VAL A 11 -31.11 13.83 12.55
CA VAL A 11 -30.45 14.98 13.19
C VAL A 11 -29.01 15.19 12.71
N TYR A 12 -28.34 14.14 12.24
CA TYR A 12 -26.95 14.19 11.74
C TYR A 12 -26.86 14.33 10.22
N SER A 13 -27.98 14.54 9.54
CA SER A 13 -28.04 14.59 8.07
C SER A 13 -27.25 15.74 7.43
N ASN A 14 -26.87 16.76 8.20
CA ASN A 14 -26.04 17.88 7.74
C ASN A 14 -24.53 17.67 7.93
N GLU A 15 -24.14 16.62 8.67
CA GLU A 15 -22.73 16.36 9.04
C GLU A 15 -22.25 15.00 8.53
N SER A 16 -23.16 14.17 8.03
CA SER A 16 -22.88 12.82 7.58
C SER A 16 -23.71 12.45 6.36
N SER A 17 -23.08 11.67 5.49
CA SER A 17 -23.67 11.15 4.26
C SER A 17 -23.72 9.63 4.29
N PHE A 18 -24.82 9.07 3.79
CA PHE A 18 -24.93 7.64 3.52
C PHE A 18 -24.12 7.29 2.26
N VAL A 19 -23.19 6.35 2.37
CA VAL A 19 -22.22 6.01 1.31
C VAL A 19 -22.38 4.56 0.82
N GLY A 20 -23.60 4.03 0.94
CA GLY A 20 -23.96 2.71 0.47
C GLY A 20 -23.94 1.64 1.55
N SER A 21 -24.16 0.40 1.12
CA SER A 21 -24.23 -0.77 2.01
C SER A 21 -22.84 -1.37 2.28
N VAL A 22 -22.69 -2.01 3.43
CA VAL A 22 -21.56 -2.93 3.68
C VAL A 22 -21.71 -4.24 2.90
N GLY A 23 -22.83 -4.50 2.23
CA GLY A 23 -23.08 -5.71 1.43
C GLY A 23 -23.80 -6.85 2.15
N TYR A 24 -24.23 -6.60 3.38
CA TYR A 24 -25.03 -7.50 4.21
C TYR A 24 -26.36 -6.81 4.58
N ASP A 25 -27.46 -7.54 4.48
CA ASP A 25 -28.76 -7.10 4.96
C ASP A 25 -29.05 -7.69 6.34
N GLY A 26 -29.03 -6.83 7.35
CA GLY A 26 -29.34 -7.19 8.73
C GLY A 26 -30.79 -7.63 8.90
N LEU A 27 -31.01 -8.57 9.79
CA LEU A 27 -32.33 -9.13 10.06
C LEU A 27 -32.52 -9.40 11.57
N SER A 28 -33.27 -8.53 12.23
CA SER A 28 -33.74 -8.74 13.62
C SER A 28 -34.99 -9.61 13.65
N GLY A 29 -35.28 -10.31 14.72
CA GLY A 29 -36.60 -10.92 14.90
C GLY A 29 -36.69 -11.97 16.01
N LEU A 30 -37.80 -12.72 15.95
CA LEU A 30 -38.07 -13.82 16.87
C LEU A 30 -37.45 -15.11 16.32
N PHE A 31 -36.73 -15.81 17.18
CA PHE A 31 -36.12 -17.11 16.91
C PHE A 31 -36.60 -18.13 17.94
N ALA A 32 -36.63 -19.39 17.54
CA ALA A 32 -36.98 -20.52 18.39
C ALA A 32 -35.99 -21.66 18.21
N SER A 33 -35.86 -22.52 19.22
CA SER A 33 -35.03 -23.73 19.09
C SER A 33 -35.64 -24.70 18.07
N THR A 34 -34.78 -25.33 17.25
CA THR A 34 -35.20 -26.36 16.30
C THR A 34 -35.81 -27.56 17.00
N SER A 35 -35.35 -27.88 18.21
CA SER A 35 -35.93 -28.93 19.05
C SER A 35 -37.40 -28.67 19.41
N LEU A 36 -37.79 -27.41 19.66
CA LEU A 36 -39.19 -27.04 19.90
C LEU A 36 -40.03 -27.23 18.63
N ILE A 37 -39.49 -26.89 17.46
CA ILE A 37 -40.15 -27.09 16.17
C ILE A 37 -40.37 -28.58 15.92
N GLU A 38 -39.33 -29.41 16.06
CA GLU A 38 -39.42 -30.86 15.88
C GLU A 38 -40.44 -31.50 16.85
N THR A 39 -40.45 -31.05 18.10
CA THR A 39 -41.41 -31.50 19.12
C THR A 39 -42.83 -31.09 18.74
N GLY A 40 -43.03 -29.85 18.28
CA GLY A 40 -44.33 -29.34 17.87
C GLY A 40 -44.93 -30.08 16.67
N LEU A 41 -44.11 -30.40 15.68
CA LEU A 41 -44.55 -31.13 14.48
C LEU A 41 -45.00 -32.56 14.79
N THR A 42 -44.53 -33.13 15.89
CA THR A 42 -44.88 -34.49 16.36
C THR A 42 -45.90 -34.50 17.51
N ALA A 43 -46.26 -33.34 18.06
CA ALA A 43 -47.23 -33.18 19.12
C ALA A 43 -48.67 -33.51 18.67
N SER A 44 -49.57 -33.71 19.63
CA SER A 44 -50.99 -33.94 19.38
C SER A 44 -51.87 -33.06 20.28
N PRO A 45 -52.55 -32.02 19.73
CA PRO A 45 -52.49 -31.60 18.33
C PRO A 45 -51.11 -31.00 17.95
N PRO A 46 -50.69 -31.11 16.69
CA PRO A 46 -49.42 -30.55 16.25
C PRO A 46 -49.45 -29.02 16.25
N PHE A 47 -48.26 -28.43 16.39
CA PHE A 47 -48.01 -27.00 16.27
C PHE A 47 -46.69 -26.72 15.55
N SER A 48 -46.59 -25.54 14.95
CA SER A 48 -45.43 -25.04 14.22
C SER A 48 -44.82 -23.85 14.96
N ALA A 49 -43.73 -24.09 15.69
CA ALA A 49 -43.04 -23.05 16.45
C ALA A 49 -42.22 -22.08 15.58
N ASP A 50 -42.14 -22.34 14.27
CA ASP A 50 -41.60 -21.48 13.22
C ASP A 50 -42.66 -20.56 12.59
N PHE A 51 -43.92 -20.62 13.03
CA PHE A 51 -45.01 -19.81 12.48
C PHE A 51 -45.85 -19.10 13.55
N TRP A 52 -45.95 -17.77 13.43
CA TRP A 52 -46.51 -16.91 14.47
C TRP A 52 -47.95 -17.23 14.92
N ARG A 53 -48.79 -17.78 14.04
CA ARG A 53 -50.21 -18.03 14.40
C ARG A 53 -50.34 -19.04 15.51
N ASP A 54 -49.41 -19.99 15.59
CA ASP A 54 -49.47 -21.02 16.62
C ASP A 54 -49.11 -20.46 17.99
N TYR A 55 -48.28 -19.41 18.07
CA TYR A 55 -48.04 -18.68 19.32
C TYR A 55 -49.31 -18.00 19.86
N ARG A 56 -50.27 -17.70 18.98
CA ARG A 56 -51.58 -17.13 19.36
C ARG A 56 -52.61 -18.21 19.67
N ASP A 57 -52.67 -19.25 18.83
CA ASP A 57 -53.83 -20.15 18.75
C ASP A 57 -53.60 -21.52 19.41
N LYS A 58 -52.36 -21.92 19.71
CA LYS A 58 -52.03 -23.27 20.20
C LYS A 58 -51.60 -23.25 21.66
N ASP A 59 -52.50 -23.70 22.54
CA ASP A 59 -52.18 -23.86 23.96
C ASP A 59 -50.99 -24.79 24.21
N ALA A 60 -50.78 -25.80 23.36
CA ALA A 60 -49.62 -26.69 23.46
C ALA A 60 -48.28 -25.94 23.31
N LEU A 61 -48.16 -25.06 22.30
CA LEU A 61 -46.96 -24.23 22.12
C LEU A 61 -46.79 -23.24 23.27
N ILE A 62 -47.88 -22.58 23.68
CA ILE A 62 -47.86 -21.65 24.81
C ILE A 62 -47.40 -22.37 26.09
N HIS A 63 -47.82 -23.62 26.29
CA HIS A 63 -47.44 -24.42 27.45
C HIS A 63 -45.96 -24.83 27.44
N GLU A 64 -45.39 -25.18 26.28
CA GLU A 64 -43.95 -25.47 26.16
C GLU A 64 -43.09 -24.25 26.48
N LEU A 65 -43.56 -23.06 26.13
CA LEU A 65 -42.89 -21.77 26.38
C LEU A 65 -43.43 -21.02 27.61
N ARG A 66 -44.12 -21.70 28.53
CA ARG A 66 -44.84 -21.04 29.63
C ARG A 66 -43.92 -20.23 30.56
N ALA A 67 -44.42 -19.10 31.04
CA ALA A 67 -43.64 -18.14 31.84
C ALA A 67 -43.07 -18.72 33.14
N SER A 68 -43.74 -19.70 33.75
CA SER A 68 -43.24 -20.39 34.94
C SER A 68 -41.87 -21.05 34.72
N VAL A 69 -41.54 -21.49 33.50
CA VAL A 69 -40.21 -22.06 33.18
C VAL A 69 -39.08 -21.06 33.45
N LEU A 70 -39.30 -19.78 33.18
CA LEU A 70 -38.33 -18.73 33.49
C LEU A 70 -38.46 -18.27 34.95
N PHE A 71 -39.68 -17.97 35.41
CA PHE A 71 -39.89 -17.38 36.73
C PHE A 71 -39.52 -18.31 37.89
N ASP A 72 -39.61 -19.62 37.69
CA ASP A 72 -39.19 -20.63 38.66
C ASP A 72 -37.70 -20.99 38.55
N ASN A 73 -36.95 -20.36 37.63
CA ASN A 73 -35.51 -20.58 37.43
C ASN A 73 -34.68 -19.51 38.17
N PRO A 74 -34.21 -19.77 39.40
CA PRO A 74 -33.50 -18.79 40.22
C PRO A 74 -32.10 -18.43 39.68
N ASP A 75 -31.57 -19.20 38.72
CA ASP A 75 -30.27 -18.91 38.12
C ASP A 75 -30.35 -17.75 37.10
N HIS A 76 -31.56 -17.48 36.59
CA HIS A 76 -31.80 -16.50 35.53
C HIS A 76 -32.87 -15.46 35.88
N TYR A 77 -33.77 -15.74 36.82
CA TYR A 77 -34.85 -14.83 37.19
C TYR A 77 -35.01 -14.67 38.73
N PRO A 78 -35.15 -13.43 39.25
CA PRO A 78 -34.98 -12.16 38.53
C PRO A 78 -33.52 -11.99 38.05
N PRO A 79 -33.30 -11.32 36.91
CA PRO A 79 -31.96 -11.17 36.36
C PRO A 79 -31.07 -10.32 37.29
N LYS A 80 -29.78 -10.66 37.35
CA LYS A 80 -28.79 -9.92 38.16
C LYS A 80 -28.61 -8.47 37.68
N GLU A 81 -28.67 -8.29 36.37
CA GLU A 81 -28.68 -6.99 35.69
C GLU A 81 -30.01 -6.88 34.95
N SER A 82 -30.86 -5.94 35.37
CA SER A 82 -32.14 -5.73 34.72
C SER A 82 -31.92 -5.12 33.34
N GLY A 83 -32.28 -5.86 32.28
CA GLY A 83 -32.26 -5.34 30.91
C GLY A 83 -33.44 -4.43 30.58
N CYS A 84 -34.35 -4.19 31.54
CA CYS A 84 -35.47 -3.27 31.37
C CYS A 84 -35.99 -2.77 32.73
N ALA A 85 -35.72 -1.51 33.04
CA ALA A 85 -36.17 -0.90 34.28
C ALA A 85 -37.70 -0.76 34.34
N ASP A 86 -38.27 -0.83 35.55
CA ASP A 86 -39.71 -0.65 35.76
C ASP A 86 -40.21 0.67 35.16
N GLY A 87 -41.30 0.58 34.38
CA GLY A 87 -41.89 1.69 33.65
C GLY A 87 -41.25 2.03 32.30
N VAL A 88 -40.06 1.50 32.00
CA VAL A 88 -39.45 1.61 30.66
C VAL A 88 -40.07 0.55 29.76
N LEU A 89 -40.56 0.93 28.57
CA LEU A 89 -41.27 0.03 27.64
C LEU A 89 -42.38 -0.82 28.31
N GLY A 90 -43.07 -0.25 29.30
CA GLY A 90 -44.08 -0.95 30.10
C GLY A 90 -43.56 -2.14 30.91
N CYS A 91 -42.27 -2.19 31.20
CA CYS A 91 -41.68 -3.25 32.01
C CYS A 91 -42.08 -3.16 33.48
N LYS A 92 -42.15 -4.32 34.10
CA LYS A 92 -42.26 -4.55 35.53
C LYS A 92 -41.48 -5.82 35.85
N ASP A 93 -40.59 -5.74 36.83
CA ASP A 93 -39.72 -6.85 37.24
C ASP A 93 -38.85 -7.38 36.07
N SER A 94 -38.35 -6.48 35.23
CA SER A 94 -37.57 -6.77 34.00
C SER A 94 -38.34 -7.40 32.83
N CYS A 95 -39.66 -7.57 32.94
CA CYS A 95 -40.49 -8.07 31.83
C CYS A 95 -41.57 -7.07 31.44
N SER A 96 -41.89 -6.96 30.16
CA SER A 96 -43.16 -6.38 29.70
C SER A 96 -44.14 -7.47 29.31
N LYS A 97 -45.42 -7.12 29.14
CA LYS A 97 -46.50 -8.09 28.88
C LYS A 97 -47.46 -7.57 27.82
N SER A 98 -47.94 -8.46 26.95
CA SER A 98 -49.00 -8.14 25.98
C SER A 98 -50.40 -8.13 26.62
N GLU A 99 -51.33 -7.36 26.05
CA GLU A 99 -52.73 -7.34 26.49
C GLU A 99 -53.39 -8.73 26.43
N ALA A 100 -53.06 -9.50 25.38
CA ALA A 100 -53.50 -10.88 25.25
C ALA A 100 -53.01 -11.76 26.42
N GLY A 101 -51.80 -11.50 26.91
CA GLY A 101 -51.25 -12.16 28.08
C GLY A 101 -52.04 -11.85 29.35
N THR A 102 -52.31 -10.57 29.62
CA THR A 102 -53.16 -10.14 30.73
C THR A 102 -54.54 -10.81 30.67
N THR A 103 -55.16 -10.83 29.49
CA THR A 103 -56.47 -11.46 29.27
C THR A 103 -56.44 -12.96 29.53
N ARG A 104 -55.33 -13.62 29.21
CA ARG A 104 -55.12 -15.05 29.41
C ARG A 104 -54.94 -15.39 30.89
N GLU A 105 -54.12 -14.63 31.61
CA GLU A 105 -53.92 -14.81 33.05
C GLU A 105 -55.20 -14.58 33.85
N LEU A 106 -56.05 -13.64 33.44
CA LEU A 106 -57.36 -13.43 34.05
C LEU A 106 -58.29 -14.65 33.91
N LYS A 107 -58.02 -15.55 32.97
CA LYS A 107 -58.74 -16.82 32.81
C LYS A 107 -58.09 -17.98 33.58
N GLY A 108 -56.95 -17.75 34.24
CA GLY A 108 -56.20 -18.75 34.98
C GLY A 108 -55.17 -19.52 34.15
N ASP A 109 -54.91 -19.11 32.90
CA ASP A 109 -53.92 -19.72 32.02
C ASP A 109 -52.60 -18.92 32.01
N GLU A 110 -51.48 -19.56 31.67
CA GLU A 110 -50.17 -18.90 31.61
C GLU A 110 -49.87 -18.28 30.24
N CYS A 111 -49.12 -17.17 30.25
CA CYS A 111 -48.52 -16.60 29.04
C CYS A 111 -47.27 -17.39 28.63
N LEU A 112 -46.91 -17.31 27.34
CA LEU A 112 -45.58 -17.73 26.91
C LEU A 112 -44.53 -16.68 27.30
N VAL A 113 -43.26 -17.06 27.33
CA VAL A 113 -42.14 -16.13 27.54
C VAL A 113 -41.27 -16.03 26.29
N VAL A 114 -40.94 -14.80 25.93
CA VAL A 114 -39.92 -14.46 24.94
C VAL A 114 -38.76 -13.83 25.69
N ILE A 115 -37.56 -14.40 25.51
CA ILE A 115 -36.34 -13.88 26.09
C ILE A 115 -35.86 -12.71 25.24
N MET A 116 -35.68 -11.57 25.88
CA MET A 116 -35.15 -10.35 25.28
C MET A 116 -33.76 -10.09 25.87
N MET A 117 -32.90 -9.43 25.09
CA MET A 117 -31.59 -8.97 25.57
C MET A 117 -31.76 -7.77 26.50
N ASP A 118 -31.64 -6.56 25.97
CA ASP A 118 -31.89 -5.30 26.66
C ASP A 118 -32.97 -4.51 25.90
N ALA A 119 -33.78 -3.75 26.63
CA ALA A 119 -34.82 -2.87 26.12
C ALA A 119 -34.31 -1.86 25.09
N SER A 120 -33.01 -1.52 25.09
CA SER A 120 -32.41 -0.62 24.10
C SER A 120 -32.17 -1.27 22.73
N TYR A 121 -32.10 -2.61 22.63
CA TYR A 121 -31.82 -3.31 21.37
C TYR A 121 -33.08 -3.51 20.53
N ASP A 122 -34.22 -3.74 21.19
CA ASP A 122 -35.54 -3.73 20.56
C ASP A 122 -36.46 -2.74 21.28
N VAL A 123 -36.57 -1.54 20.72
CA VAL A 123 -37.35 -0.44 21.29
C VAL A 123 -38.84 -0.63 20.97
N GLY A 124 -39.42 -1.73 21.46
CA GLY A 124 -40.85 -2.00 21.40
C GLY A 124 -41.35 -2.67 20.13
N TYR A 125 -40.50 -2.98 19.13
CA TYR A 125 -40.97 -3.47 17.83
C TYR A 125 -41.51 -4.90 17.93
N LEU A 126 -40.74 -5.85 18.50
CA LEU A 126 -41.21 -7.23 18.62
C LEU A 126 -42.41 -7.28 19.57
N GLN A 127 -42.34 -6.55 20.68
CA GLN A 127 -43.41 -6.53 21.69
C GLN A 127 -44.72 -6.01 21.08
N ALA A 128 -44.67 -4.90 20.33
CA ALA A 128 -45.83 -4.37 19.62
C ALA A 128 -46.34 -5.34 18.55
N THR A 129 -45.44 -5.93 17.75
CA THR A 129 -45.83 -6.88 16.70
C THR A 129 -46.54 -8.10 17.28
N MET A 130 -46.04 -8.67 18.37
CA MET A 130 -46.66 -9.83 19.01
C MET A 130 -47.96 -9.44 19.72
N SER A 131 -48.00 -8.31 20.42
CA SER A 131 -49.19 -7.81 21.10
C SER A 131 -50.33 -7.51 20.12
N ASN A 132 -50.05 -6.81 19.02
CA ASN A 132 -51.04 -6.44 18.00
C ASN A 132 -51.55 -7.63 17.17
N ASN A 133 -50.82 -8.76 17.19
CA ASN A 133 -51.30 -10.02 16.63
C ASN A 133 -52.00 -10.91 17.66
N GLY A 134 -52.19 -10.43 18.90
CA GLY A 134 -52.93 -11.14 19.94
C GLY A 134 -52.17 -12.29 20.59
N ILE A 135 -50.84 -12.30 20.50
CA ILE A 135 -50.01 -13.35 21.08
C ILE A 135 -49.86 -13.11 22.60
N PRO A 136 -50.24 -14.07 23.47
CA PRO A 136 -50.21 -13.90 24.92
C PRO A 136 -48.80 -14.16 25.48
N ALA A 137 -47.98 -13.11 25.58
CA ALA A 137 -46.55 -13.22 25.85
C ALA A 137 -46.06 -12.26 26.95
N TYR A 138 -45.07 -12.75 27.70
CA TYR A 138 -44.08 -11.96 28.43
C TYR A 138 -42.87 -11.69 27.54
N PHE A 139 -42.31 -10.49 27.63
CA PHE A 139 -41.06 -10.10 26.99
C PHE A 139 -40.07 -9.76 28.09
N CYS A 140 -39.22 -10.72 28.46
CA CYS A 140 -38.35 -10.62 29.63
C CYS A 140 -36.93 -10.26 29.24
N CYS A 141 -36.47 -9.07 29.64
CA CYS A 141 -35.15 -8.54 29.33
C CYS A 141 -34.14 -8.98 30.40
N LEU A 142 -33.34 -10.01 30.09
CA LEU A 142 -32.38 -10.60 31.01
C LEU A 142 -30.98 -9.93 30.95
N GLY A 143 -30.85 -8.86 30.16
CA GLY A 143 -29.57 -8.27 29.78
C GLY A 143 -28.87 -9.09 28.69
N ILE A 144 -27.88 -8.51 28.01
CA ILE A 144 -27.17 -9.16 26.88
C ILE A 144 -26.57 -10.51 27.30
N ALA A 145 -25.75 -10.50 28.36
CA ALA A 145 -25.07 -11.70 28.85
C ALA A 145 -26.04 -12.71 29.46
N GLY A 146 -27.09 -12.24 30.15
CA GLY A 146 -28.10 -13.11 30.76
C GLY A 146 -28.96 -13.82 29.71
N ALA A 147 -29.42 -13.09 28.69
CA ALA A 147 -30.18 -13.65 27.58
C ALA A 147 -29.35 -14.66 26.78
N ALA A 148 -28.12 -14.31 26.38
CA ALA A 148 -27.23 -15.22 25.66
C ALA A 148 -26.97 -16.50 26.46
N LYS A 149 -26.71 -16.37 27.77
CA LYS A 149 -26.48 -17.53 28.66
C LYS A 149 -27.73 -18.40 28.80
N TYR A 150 -28.90 -17.80 29.02
CA TYR A 150 -30.15 -18.55 29.14
C TYR A 150 -30.45 -19.35 27.87
N VAL A 151 -30.33 -18.70 26.69
CA VAL A 151 -30.59 -19.38 25.41
C VAL A 151 -29.55 -20.48 25.18
N ALA A 152 -28.26 -20.22 25.43
CA ALA A 152 -27.20 -21.23 25.34
C ALA A 152 -27.48 -22.48 26.18
N GLU A 153 -27.87 -22.30 27.45
CA GLU A 153 -28.21 -23.40 28.34
C GLU A 153 -29.51 -24.11 27.92
N ALA A 154 -30.49 -23.37 27.40
CA ALA A 154 -31.72 -23.95 26.88
C ALA A 154 -31.44 -24.83 25.65
N LEU A 155 -30.60 -24.38 24.72
CA LEU A 155 -30.19 -25.15 23.55
C LEU A 155 -29.44 -26.42 23.97
N ALA A 156 -28.41 -26.29 24.83
CA ALA A 156 -27.64 -27.43 25.33
C ALA A 156 -28.51 -28.48 26.04
N ASN A 157 -29.52 -28.04 26.80
CA ASN A 157 -30.44 -28.91 27.53
C ASN A 157 -31.68 -29.32 26.72
N LYS A 158 -31.80 -28.90 25.45
CA LYS A 158 -33.00 -29.07 24.61
C LYS A 158 -34.29 -28.57 25.26
N THR A 159 -34.18 -27.54 26.09
CA THR A 159 -35.33 -26.85 26.68
C THR A 159 -35.96 -25.95 25.60
N PRO A 160 -37.29 -25.96 25.44
CA PRO A 160 -37.99 -25.03 24.56
C PRO A 160 -37.61 -23.57 24.87
N VAL A 161 -37.25 -22.81 23.84
CA VAL A 161 -36.92 -21.40 23.99
C VAL A 161 -37.37 -20.61 22.77
N ALA A 162 -37.92 -19.42 23.03
CA ALA A 162 -38.21 -18.40 22.04
C ALA A 162 -37.54 -17.09 22.49
N PHE A 163 -36.82 -16.43 21.61
CA PHE A 163 -35.99 -15.29 21.96
C PHE A 163 -35.85 -14.28 20.82
N TYR A 164 -35.62 -13.03 21.17
CA TYR A 164 -35.24 -11.98 20.23
C TYR A 164 -33.73 -12.00 20.00
N ASN A 165 -33.32 -11.89 18.72
CA ASN A 165 -31.93 -11.60 18.36
C ASN A 165 -31.87 -10.95 16.96
N TYR A 166 -30.67 -10.67 16.43
CA TYR A 166 -30.45 -10.08 15.12
C TYR A 166 -29.25 -10.70 14.39
N GLN A 167 -29.35 -10.78 13.07
CA GLN A 167 -28.26 -11.15 12.18
C GLN A 167 -27.71 -9.91 11.49
N PRO A 168 -26.39 -9.82 11.21
CA PRO A 168 -25.36 -10.82 11.50
C PRO A 168 -24.89 -10.75 12.96
N ASP A 169 -24.61 -11.89 13.56
CA ASP A 169 -24.06 -12.02 14.93
C ASP A 169 -23.37 -13.39 15.07
N GLU A 170 -22.27 -13.47 15.82
CA GLU A 170 -21.52 -14.72 16.01
C GLU A 170 -22.35 -15.81 16.67
N PHE A 171 -23.39 -15.44 17.44
CA PHE A 171 -24.29 -16.38 18.09
C PHE A 171 -24.89 -17.39 17.10
N PHE A 172 -25.23 -16.94 15.90
CA PHE A 172 -25.79 -17.82 14.85
C PHE A 172 -24.75 -18.75 14.23
N GLN A 173 -23.47 -18.40 14.29
CA GLN A 173 -22.37 -19.26 13.83
C GLN A 173 -22.02 -20.33 14.85
N HIS A 174 -22.18 -20.01 16.14
CA HIS A 174 -21.97 -20.95 17.24
C HIS A 174 -23.08 -22.03 17.28
N TYR A 175 -24.33 -21.64 17.05
CA TYR A 175 -25.52 -22.51 17.15
C TYR A 175 -26.13 -22.91 15.79
N ILE A 176 -25.28 -23.13 14.78
CA ILE A 176 -25.73 -23.50 13.42
C ILE A 176 -26.63 -24.75 13.47
N GLY A 177 -27.86 -24.62 12.97
CA GLY A 177 -28.85 -25.69 12.90
C GLY A 177 -29.61 -25.97 14.21
N GLU A 178 -29.35 -25.22 15.27
CA GLU A 178 -30.06 -25.36 16.56
C GLU A 178 -31.17 -24.34 16.75
N ILE A 179 -31.18 -23.28 15.94
CA ILE A 179 -32.13 -22.17 16.00
C ILE A 179 -32.71 -21.89 14.63
N GLU A 180 -33.99 -21.55 14.61
CA GLU A 180 -34.75 -21.21 13.39
C GLU A 180 -35.51 -19.91 13.63
N ARG A 181 -35.66 -19.11 12.57
CA ARG A 181 -36.43 -17.87 12.65
C ARG A 181 -37.92 -18.16 12.63
N VAL A 182 -38.67 -17.49 13.51
CA VAL A 182 -40.14 -17.53 13.49
C VAL A 182 -40.66 -16.55 12.46
N ALA A 183 -41.44 -17.05 11.49
CA ALA A 183 -42.10 -16.22 10.50
C ALA A 183 -43.27 -15.45 11.14
N LEU A 184 -43.06 -14.16 11.40
CA LEU A 184 -44.10 -13.20 11.78
C LEU A 184 -44.88 -12.73 10.51
N PRO A 185 -46.00 -11.99 10.63
CA PRO A 185 -46.74 -11.53 9.45
C PRO A 185 -45.84 -10.75 8.49
N TRP A 186 -45.94 -11.03 7.19
CA TRP A 186 -45.04 -10.46 6.18
C TRP A 186 -44.88 -8.94 6.27
N ALA A 187 -43.63 -8.47 6.26
CA ALA A 187 -43.28 -7.05 6.33
C ALA A 187 -43.41 -6.36 4.96
N THR A 188 -43.99 -5.16 4.94
CA THR A 188 -43.89 -4.23 3.80
C THR A 188 -43.46 -2.85 4.31
N PRO A 189 -42.84 -2.00 3.47
CA PRO A 189 -42.41 -0.66 3.90
C PRO A 189 -43.53 0.17 4.54
N GLU A 190 -44.76 0.04 4.06
CA GLU A 190 -45.92 0.76 4.60
C GLU A 190 -46.30 0.25 5.99
N LEU A 191 -46.19 -1.05 6.22
CA LEU A 191 -46.58 -1.71 7.48
C LEU A 191 -45.49 -1.64 8.55
N THR A 192 -44.21 -1.55 8.15
CA THR A 192 -43.10 -1.32 9.08
C THR A 192 -42.91 0.17 9.38
N GLY A 193 -43.26 1.04 8.43
CA GLY A 193 -43.13 2.51 8.55
C GLY A 193 -43.99 3.16 9.62
N VAL A 194 -45.02 2.45 10.10
CA VAL A 194 -45.91 2.93 11.19
C VAL A 194 -45.33 2.70 12.58
N ASN A 195 -44.20 1.98 12.72
CA ASN A 195 -43.54 1.79 14.01
C ASN A 195 -43.25 3.13 14.69
N THR A 196 -43.71 3.29 15.93
CA THR A 196 -43.46 4.49 16.75
C THR A 196 -42.14 4.41 17.50
N GLY A 197 -41.60 3.22 17.74
CA GLY A 197 -40.43 2.99 18.60
C GLY A 197 -40.78 3.09 20.09
N GLU A 198 -42.00 2.71 20.45
CA GLU A 198 -42.49 2.71 21.83
C GLU A 198 -43.24 1.38 22.10
N PHE A 199 -43.34 1.01 23.37
CA PHE A 199 -44.23 -0.05 23.84
C PHE A 199 -44.61 0.22 25.31
N GLY A 200 -45.78 -0.27 25.74
CA GLY A 200 -46.18 -0.18 27.16
C GLY A 200 -46.51 1.23 27.65
N GLU A 201 -46.80 2.15 26.74
CA GLU A 201 -47.15 3.56 27.00
C GLU A 201 -48.40 3.68 27.88
N ASN A 202 -49.28 2.68 27.79
CA ASN A 202 -50.51 2.58 28.55
C ASN A 202 -50.34 1.75 29.84
N GLY A 203 -49.11 1.37 30.20
CA GLY A 203 -48.78 0.57 31.39
C GLY A 203 -48.63 -0.93 31.12
N TYR A 204 -48.14 -1.65 32.13
CA TYR A 204 -47.82 -3.08 32.06
C TYR A 204 -49.05 -3.95 31.72
N GLY A 205 -48.95 -4.71 30.63
CA GLY A 205 -49.98 -5.65 30.21
C GLY A 205 -51.19 -5.01 29.52
N ASN A 206 -51.11 -3.73 29.13
CA ASN A 206 -52.16 -3.04 28.38
C ASN A 206 -51.81 -2.96 26.89
N ALA A 207 -52.81 -2.64 26.05
CA ALA A 207 -52.61 -2.43 24.62
C ALA A 207 -51.57 -1.31 24.37
N THR A 208 -50.73 -1.48 23.35
CA THR A 208 -49.76 -0.45 22.93
C THR A 208 -50.36 0.50 21.91
N ASN A 209 -49.85 1.73 21.85
CA ASN A 209 -50.17 2.68 20.80
C ASN A 209 -49.30 2.52 19.55
N ASN A 210 -48.22 1.71 19.63
CA ASN A 210 -47.39 1.36 18.48
C ASN A 210 -48.16 0.41 17.55
N PRO A 211 -48.52 0.82 16.32
CA PRO A 211 -49.44 0.08 15.46
C PRO A 211 -48.77 -1.06 14.67
N VAL A 212 -47.45 -1.23 14.77
CA VAL A 212 -46.72 -2.24 14.00
C VAL A 212 -47.19 -3.66 14.35
N ARG A 213 -47.39 -4.48 13.33
CA ARG A 213 -47.97 -5.82 13.48
C ARG A 213 -47.39 -6.84 12.49
N VAL A 214 -46.22 -6.56 11.97
CA VAL A 214 -45.55 -7.35 10.93
C VAL A 214 -44.12 -7.62 11.35
N ASP A 215 -43.50 -8.59 10.70
CA ASP A 215 -42.10 -8.95 10.91
C ASP A 215 -41.17 -7.74 10.70
N PHE A 216 -39.95 -7.88 11.17
CA PHE A 216 -38.90 -6.92 10.91
C PHE A 216 -38.59 -6.87 9.41
N PRO A 217 -38.39 -5.67 8.84
CA PRO A 217 -37.91 -5.57 7.48
C PRO A 217 -36.45 -6.05 7.40
N HIS A 218 -36.03 -6.52 6.23
CA HIS A 218 -34.60 -6.59 5.93
C HIS A 218 -34.01 -5.18 5.99
N VAL A 219 -32.95 -5.02 6.78
CA VAL A 219 -32.29 -3.74 7.02
C VAL A 219 -30.94 -3.73 6.34
N LEU A 220 -30.83 -2.92 5.28
CA LEU A 220 -29.53 -2.61 4.69
C LEU A 220 -28.58 -2.06 5.76
N LEU A 221 -27.48 -2.77 6.02
CA LEU A 221 -26.44 -2.29 6.94
C LEU A 221 -25.63 -1.20 6.22
N GLY A 222 -25.93 0.03 6.61
CA GLY A 222 -25.44 1.24 5.95
C GLY A 222 -24.08 1.70 6.44
N LYS A 223 -23.24 2.15 5.51
CA LYS A 223 -22.04 2.92 5.80
C LYS A 223 -22.43 4.40 5.86
N TYR A 224 -22.04 5.06 6.93
CA TYR A 224 -22.14 6.51 7.08
C TYR A 224 -20.75 7.09 7.22
N PHE A 225 -20.59 8.28 6.68
CA PHE A 225 -19.32 8.96 6.65
C PHE A 225 -19.51 10.43 6.99
N ALA A 226 -18.63 10.96 7.83
CA ALA A 226 -18.66 12.37 8.19
C ALA A 226 -18.22 13.23 7.00
N ASP A 227 -18.98 14.25 6.65
CA ASP A 227 -18.73 15.05 5.44
C ASP A 227 -17.37 15.75 5.46
N VAL A 228 -16.81 16.01 6.65
CA VAL A 228 -15.45 16.55 6.83
C VAL A 228 -14.35 15.64 6.26
N LEU A 229 -14.61 14.34 6.19
CA LEU A 229 -13.64 13.35 5.70
C LEU A 229 -13.66 13.25 4.17
N SER A 230 -14.58 13.93 3.46
CA SER A 230 -14.82 13.81 2.01
C SER A 230 -13.65 14.17 1.09
N SER A 231 -12.57 14.72 1.64
CA SER A 231 -11.30 14.83 0.93
C SER A 231 -10.75 13.43 0.62
N ASN A 232 -10.48 13.14 -0.66
CA ASN A 232 -9.76 11.94 -1.10
C ASN A 232 -8.32 11.81 -0.54
N GLU A 233 -7.88 12.72 0.35
CA GLU A 233 -6.59 12.64 1.00
C GLU A 233 -6.49 11.32 1.79
N GLY A 234 -5.61 10.43 1.33
CA GLY A 234 -5.36 9.13 1.95
C GLY A 234 -6.28 7.99 1.52
N GLY A 235 -7.16 8.17 0.52
CA GLY A 235 -7.97 7.08 -0.05
C GLY A 235 -9.08 6.52 0.86
N MET A 236 -9.27 7.09 2.06
CA MET A 236 -10.30 6.64 3.02
C MET A 236 -11.72 6.81 2.49
N ALA A 237 -12.01 7.93 1.81
CA ALA A 237 -13.30 8.16 1.19
C ALA A 237 -13.58 7.13 0.07
N SER A 238 -12.56 6.80 -0.73
CA SER A 238 -12.63 5.74 -1.75
C SER A 238 -12.91 4.40 -1.08
N LEU A 239 -12.08 3.99 -0.12
CA LEU A 239 -12.23 2.73 0.63
C LEU A 239 -13.64 2.58 1.22
N ILE A 240 -14.12 3.57 1.95
CA ILE A 240 -15.44 3.51 2.58
C ILE A 240 -16.53 3.39 1.51
N ASN A 241 -16.39 4.02 0.35
CA ASN A 241 -17.35 3.93 -0.74
C ASN A 241 -17.37 2.52 -1.37
N VAL A 242 -16.21 1.92 -1.69
CA VAL A 242 -16.12 0.60 -2.34
C VAL A 242 -16.15 -0.60 -1.40
N PHE A 243 -15.87 -0.43 -0.11
CA PHE A 243 -15.85 -1.52 0.86
C PHE A 243 -17.20 -2.25 0.90
N MET A 244 -17.19 -3.54 0.61
CA MET A 244 -18.38 -4.36 0.60
C MET A 244 -18.00 -5.82 0.89
N LEU A 245 -18.66 -6.42 1.87
CA LEU A 245 -18.58 -7.82 2.24
C LEU A 245 -19.92 -8.47 1.90
N SER A 246 -19.89 -9.56 1.12
CA SER A 246 -21.08 -10.37 0.90
C SER A 246 -21.47 -11.13 2.16
N GLU A 247 -22.72 -11.59 2.22
CA GLU A 247 -23.22 -12.45 3.31
C GLU A 247 -22.30 -13.63 3.60
N LYS A 248 -21.88 -14.35 2.54
CA LYS A 248 -20.92 -15.44 2.66
C LYS A 248 -19.62 -15.03 3.37
N TYR A 249 -19.04 -13.88 3.01
CA TYR A 249 -17.79 -13.44 3.62
C TYR A 249 -17.99 -12.98 5.07
N MET A 250 -19.15 -12.41 5.39
CA MET A 250 -19.51 -12.06 6.76
C MET A 250 -19.66 -13.32 7.62
N ASP A 251 -20.34 -14.34 7.13
CA ASP A 251 -20.45 -15.64 7.81
C ASP A 251 -19.09 -16.32 7.98
N ASP A 252 -18.25 -16.33 6.94
CA ASP A 252 -16.89 -16.88 7.00
C ASP A 252 -16.05 -16.16 8.08
N LEU A 253 -16.16 -14.83 8.18
CA LEU A 253 -15.48 -14.01 9.20
C LEU A 253 -15.99 -14.28 10.61
N LEU A 254 -17.30 -14.30 10.80
CA LEU A 254 -17.92 -14.56 12.12
C LEU A 254 -17.66 -15.99 12.58
N SER A 255 -17.72 -16.98 11.68
CA SER A 255 -17.33 -18.36 11.94
C SER A 255 -15.84 -18.49 12.32
N ALA A 256 -14.95 -17.72 11.70
CA ALA A 256 -13.54 -17.71 12.06
C ALA A 256 -13.32 -17.07 13.44
N TYR A 257 -14.01 -15.97 13.72
CA TYR A 257 -14.00 -15.29 15.01
C TYR A 257 -14.51 -16.20 16.14
N ASP A 258 -15.64 -16.87 15.95
CA ASP A 258 -16.23 -17.82 16.91
C ASP A 258 -15.25 -18.93 17.28
N LYS A 259 -14.60 -19.57 16.30
CA LYS A 259 -13.56 -20.58 16.54
C LYS A 259 -12.38 -20.06 17.35
N LEU A 260 -11.96 -18.81 17.11
CA LEU A 260 -10.87 -18.18 17.87
C LEU A 260 -11.29 -17.87 19.30
N ARG A 261 -12.55 -17.46 19.50
CA ARG A 261 -13.15 -17.23 20.83
C ARG A 261 -13.24 -18.52 21.63
N ASP A 262 -13.72 -19.60 21.01
CA ASP A 262 -13.85 -20.92 21.64
C ASP A 262 -12.51 -21.53 22.05
N ALA A 263 -11.44 -21.25 21.29
CA ALA A 263 -10.11 -21.68 21.67
C ALA A 263 -9.62 -21.04 22.99
N GLY A 264 -10.17 -19.88 23.36
CA GLY A 264 -9.87 -19.19 24.63
C GLY A 264 -8.42 -18.72 24.77
N VAL A 265 -7.65 -18.69 23.67
CA VAL A 265 -6.22 -18.31 23.67
C VAL A 265 -6.04 -16.80 23.53
N LEU A 266 -6.92 -16.15 22.77
CA LEU A 266 -6.86 -14.73 22.45
C LEU A 266 -7.94 -13.97 23.21
N SER A 267 -7.67 -12.69 23.51
CA SER A 267 -8.72 -11.77 23.96
C SER A 267 -9.74 -11.52 22.85
N GLU A 268 -10.90 -10.95 23.21
CA GLU A 268 -11.95 -10.62 22.25
C GLU A 268 -11.44 -9.75 21.09
N THR A 269 -10.71 -8.68 21.38
CA THR A 269 -10.16 -7.78 20.37
C THR A 269 -9.10 -8.46 19.49
N GLU A 270 -8.28 -9.33 20.07
CA GLU A 270 -7.27 -10.10 19.33
C GLU A 270 -7.94 -11.12 18.40
N SER A 271 -9.00 -11.79 18.84
CA SER A 271 -9.78 -12.72 18.00
C SER A 271 -10.41 -12.00 16.80
N HIS A 272 -10.99 -10.81 16.99
CA HIS A 272 -11.51 -10.01 15.88
C HIS A 272 -10.42 -9.66 14.87
N PHE A 273 -9.27 -9.17 15.37
CA PHE A 273 -8.15 -8.77 14.53
C PHE A 273 -7.56 -9.96 13.77
N GLU A 274 -7.37 -11.10 14.43
CA GLU A 274 -6.80 -12.30 13.82
C GLU A 274 -7.74 -12.90 12.76
N ALA A 275 -9.06 -12.96 13.03
CA ALA A 275 -10.05 -13.40 12.05
C ALA A 275 -10.00 -12.55 10.76
N ALA A 276 -10.00 -11.22 10.92
CA ALA A 276 -9.91 -10.29 9.79
C ALA A 276 -8.57 -10.39 9.05
N CYS A 277 -7.45 -10.47 9.78
CA CYS A 277 -6.12 -10.62 9.18
C CYS A 277 -5.98 -11.92 8.41
N SER A 278 -6.46 -13.03 8.98
CA SER A 278 -6.44 -14.33 8.33
C SER A 278 -7.29 -14.31 7.06
N TRP A 279 -8.48 -13.69 7.08
CA TRP A 279 -9.32 -13.54 5.89
C TRP A 279 -8.64 -12.70 4.80
N LEU A 280 -8.00 -11.57 5.15
CA LEU A 280 -7.29 -10.71 4.20
C LEU A 280 -6.09 -11.41 3.54
N ARG A 281 -5.43 -12.32 4.25
CA ARG A 281 -4.25 -13.06 3.76
C ARG A 281 -4.60 -14.20 2.81
N MET A 282 -5.86 -14.64 2.76
CA MET A 282 -6.29 -15.71 1.86
C MET A 282 -6.17 -15.27 0.38
N PRO A 283 -5.46 -16.03 -0.47
CA PRO A 283 -5.28 -15.69 -1.89
C PRO A 283 -6.60 -15.46 -2.65
N GLU A 284 -7.65 -16.21 -2.32
CA GLU A 284 -8.98 -16.11 -2.90
C GLU A 284 -9.70 -14.80 -2.57
N ASN A 285 -9.36 -14.16 -1.44
CA ASN A 285 -9.97 -12.90 -1.01
C ASN A 285 -9.20 -11.67 -1.53
N TYR A 286 -7.99 -11.86 -2.05
CA TYR A 286 -7.16 -10.77 -2.59
C TYR A 286 -7.90 -9.98 -3.67
N ALA A 287 -8.56 -10.66 -4.61
CA ALA A 287 -9.30 -10.00 -5.68
C ALA A 287 -10.45 -9.13 -5.15
N THR A 288 -11.05 -9.53 -4.03
CA THR A 288 -12.13 -8.79 -3.37
C THR A 288 -11.57 -7.50 -2.75
N TRP A 289 -10.63 -7.60 -1.81
CA TRP A 289 -10.20 -6.43 -1.05
C TRP A 289 -9.23 -5.52 -1.79
N ASN A 290 -8.44 -6.05 -2.73
CA ASN A 290 -7.51 -5.23 -3.52
C ASN A 290 -8.25 -4.20 -4.38
N SER A 291 -9.51 -4.46 -4.74
CA SER A 291 -10.36 -3.51 -5.46
C SER A 291 -10.90 -2.38 -4.59
N TRP A 292 -10.84 -2.52 -3.25
CA TRP A 292 -11.29 -1.48 -2.32
C TRP A 292 -10.24 -0.38 -2.13
N LEU A 293 -9.00 -0.65 -2.53
CA LEU A 293 -7.90 0.30 -2.43
C LEU A 293 -7.69 0.94 -3.80
N ASP A 294 -7.51 2.26 -3.80
CA ASP A 294 -7.09 2.94 -5.02
C ASP A 294 -5.72 2.39 -5.46
N PRO A 295 -5.51 2.17 -6.76
CA PRO A 295 -4.19 1.81 -7.25
C PRO A 295 -3.19 2.90 -6.85
N LEU A 296 -2.02 2.47 -6.38
CA LEU A 296 -0.96 3.42 -6.05
C LEU A 296 -0.62 4.26 -7.29
N PRO A 297 -0.37 5.58 -7.13
CA PRO A 297 -0.05 6.45 -8.25
C PRO A 297 1.27 6.01 -8.92
N ALA A 298 1.49 6.49 -10.14
CA ALA A 298 2.77 6.32 -10.81
C ALA A 298 3.91 7.00 -10.01
N CYS A 299 5.08 6.39 -10.01
CA CYS A 299 6.23 6.94 -9.30
C CYS A 299 6.85 8.13 -10.05
N GLU A 300 6.67 9.33 -9.50
CA GLU A 300 7.20 10.58 -10.05
C GLU A 300 8.49 11.07 -9.35
N TYR A 301 9.36 11.73 -10.12
CA TYR A 301 10.55 12.42 -9.61
C TYR A 301 10.15 13.55 -8.65
N ASN A 302 10.95 13.75 -7.59
CA ASN A 302 10.77 14.78 -6.56
C ASN A 302 9.53 14.58 -5.65
N VAL A 303 8.64 13.65 -6.00
CA VAL A 303 7.55 13.18 -5.14
C VAL A 303 7.94 11.87 -4.47
N HIS A 304 8.33 10.86 -5.25
CA HIS A 304 8.55 9.48 -4.78
C HIS A 304 10.01 9.07 -4.71
N TYR A 305 10.85 9.59 -5.62
CA TYR A 305 12.28 9.32 -5.63
C TYR A 305 13.10 10.59 -5.85
N THR A 306 14.39 10.49 -5.54
CA THR A 306 15.36 11.57 -5.67
C THR A 306 16.73 10.97 -6.05
N TYR A 307 17.74 11.82 -6.21
CA TYR A 307 19.07 11.40 -6.59
C TYR A 307 20.17 12.08 -5.75
N THR A 308 21.35 11.46 -5.76
CA THR A 308 22.62 12.03 -5.29
C THR A 308 23.67 11.90 -6.39
N ILE A 309 24.57 12.88 -6.48
CA ILE A 309 25.68 12.86 -7.44
C ILE A 309 26.97 12.51 -6.70
N GLU A 310 27.51 11.33 -6.97
CA GLU A 310 28.80 10.87 -6.47
C GLU A 310 29.94 11.33 -7.39
N GLY A 311 31.11 11.59 -6.79
CA GLY A 311 32.29 12.09 -7.50
C GLY A 311 32.36 13.62 -7.63
N CYS A 312 31.47 14.33 -6.93
CA CYS A 312 31.46 15.79 -6.79
C CYS A 312 31.88 16.27 -5.40
N GLU A 313 32.35 15.37 -4.54
CA GLU A 313 32.88 15.74 -3.22
C GLU A 313 34.28 16.34 -3.39
N SER A 314 34.45 17.57 -2.91
CA SER A 314 35.72 18.28 -2.89
C SER A 314 36.71 17.58 -1.96
N THR A 315 37.47 16.62 -2.47
CA THR A 315 38.68 16.17 -1.78
C THR A 315 39.68 17.33 -1.76
N SER A 316 40.50 17.40 -0.71
CA SER A 316 41.42 18.51 -0.36
C SER A 316 42.44 18.94 -1.43
N ASN A 317 42.42 18.33 -2.63
CA ASN A 317 43.23 18.68 -3.79
C ASN A 317 42.42 19.23 -4.99
N GLY A 318 41.12 19.51 -4.83
CA GLY A 318 40.33 20.23 -5.84
C GLY A 318 40.01 19.44 -7.12
N THR A 319 40.15 18.12 -7.11
CA THR A 319 39.84 17.26 -8.26
C THR A 319 38.65 16.36 -7.95
N ASP A 320 37.49 16.70 -8.52
CA ASP A 320 36.31 15.85 -8.61
C ASP A 320 36.67 14.46 -9.19
N THR A 321 36.14 13.39 -8.59
CA THR A 321 36.42 12.00 -8.98
C THR A 321 35.75 11.63 -10.32
N PHE A 322 36.52 11.16 -11.29
CA PHE A 322 36.01 10.63 -12.56
C PHE A 322 35.91 9.09 -12.51
N PRO A 323 34.80 8.48 -13.00
CA PRO A 323 33.61 9.10 -13.56
C PRO A 323 32.57 9.50 -12.51
N ARG A 324 31.72 10.49 -12.83
CA ARG A 324 30.64 10.94 -11.92
C ARG A 324 29.47 9.99 -12.06
N ARG A 325 28.77 9.73 -10.95
CA ARG A 325 27.64 8.79 -10.93
C ARG A 325 26.43 9.44 -10.29
N VAL A 326 25.29 9.42 -10.98
CA VAL A 326 24.01 9.83 -10.40
C VAL A 326 23.29 8.58 -9.92
N LYS A 327 23.09 8.47 -8.61
CA LYS A 327 22.36 7.36 -7.98
C LYS A 327 20.98 7.82 -7.59
N PHE A 328 19.97 7.04 -7.96
CA PHE A 328 18.57 7.26 -7.61
C PHE A 328 18.19 6.41 -6.40
N TYR A 329 17.31 6.95 -5.56
CA TYR A 329 16.76 6.24 -4.41
C TYR A 329 15.34 6.72 -4.09
N TRP A 330 14.55 5.81 -3.52
CA TRP A 330 13.21 6.11 -3.03
C TRP A 330 13.27 7.04 -1.81
N ARG A 331 12.38 8.03 -1.78
CA ARG A 331 12.20 8.91 -0.59
C ARG A 331 11.54 8.16 0.55
N SER A 332 10.58 7.30 0.21
CA SER A 332 9.84 6.44 1.14
C SER A 332 9.97 4.98 0.69
N PRO A 333 11.11 4.32 0.94
CA PRO A 333 11.27 2.90 0.65
C PRO A 333 10.42 2.04 1.59
N ARG A 334 10.10 0.81 1.17
CA ARG A 334 9.47 -0.17 2.06
C ARG A 334 10.42 -0.57 3.21
N PRO A 335 9.93 -0.71 4.46
CA PRO A 335 10.75 -1.15 5.57
C PRO A 335 11.43 -2.52 5.36
N GLU A 336 10.76 -3.44 4.66
CA GLU A 336 11.25 -4.80 4.42
C GLU A 336 12.20 -4.89 3.23
N ASN A 337 12.10 -3.96 2.27
CA ASN A 337 12.93 -3.95 1.06
C ASN A 337 13.12 -2.53 0.52
N ALA A 338 14.31 -1.98 0.76
CA ALA A 338 14.66 -0.62 0.34
C ALA A 338 14.70 -0.40 -1.19
N SER A 339 14.67 -1.48 -1.99
CA SER A 339 14.64 -1.39 -3.45
C SER A 339 13.24 -1.08 -4.00
N LEU A 340 12.20 -1.14 -3.17
CA LEU A 340 10.80 -0.92 -3.57
C LEU A 340 10.22 0.34 -2.92
N PRO A 341 9.37 1.10 -3.62
CA PRO A 341 8.67 2.23 -3.05
C PRO A 341 7.52 1.75 -2.14
N TYR A 342 7.21 2.57 -1.13
CA TYR A 342 6.07 2.35 -0.24
C TYR A 342 4.77 2.97 -0.77
N ASN A 343 4.85 4.11 -1.46
CA ASN A 343 3.72 4.99 -1.75
C ASN A 343 3.44 5.23 -3.25
N CYS A 344 4.04 4.43 -4.15
CA CYS A 344 3.73 4.46 -5.58
C CYS A 344 3.89 3.06 -6.18
N ASP A 345 3.29 2.81 -7.35
CA ASP A 345 3.47 1.57 -8.10
C ASP A 345 4.60 1.74 -9.15
N PRO A 346 5.75 1.06 -8.97
CA PRO A 346 6.86 1.15 -9.91
C PRO A 346 6.62 0.38 -11.22
N TYR A 347 5.53 -0.37 -11.34
CA TYR A 347 5.19 -1.20 -12.49
C TYR A 347 3.98 -0.70 -13.27
N HIS A 348 3.29 0.35 -12.80
CA HIS A 348 2.10 0.88 -13.44
C HIS A 348 2.36 1.36 -14.88
N LEU A 349 3.48 2.04 -15.10
CA LEU A 349 3.95 2.48 -16.43
C LEU A 349 5.43 2.11 -16.62
N PRO A 350 5.92 2.00 -17.87
CA PRO A 350 7.32 1.65 -18.15
C PRO A 350 8.34 2.61 -17.52
N ASN A 351 7.96 3.89 -17.36
CA ASN A 351 8.76 4.97 -16.78
C ASN A 351 8.55 5.17 -15.27
N SER A 352 7.72 4.36 -14.61
CA SER A 352 7.49 4.43 -13.15
C SER A 352 8.59 3.74 -12.33
N ARG A 353 9.57 3.09 -12.97
CA ARG A 353 10.66 2.42 -12.25
C ARG A 353 11.69 3.42 -11.77
N LEU A 354 12.40 3.08 -10.70
CA LEU A 354 13.59 3.83 -10.28
C LEU A 354 14.61 3.80 -11.42
N PRO A 355 15.08 4.95 -11.92
CA PRO A 355 16.09 4.96 -12.98
C PRO A 355 17.39 4.29 -12.53
N SER A 356 18.10 3.69 -13.48
CA SER A 356 19.41 3.09 -13.22
C SER A 356 20.45 4.15 -12.85
N THR A 357 21.57 3.71 -12.26
CA THR A 357 22.68 4.64 -11.99
C THR A 357 23.24 5.18 -13.30
N MET A 358 23.12 6.50 -13.52
CA MET A 358 23.72 7.19 -14.65
C MET A 358 25.21 7.36 -14.39
N THR A 359 26.06 7.03 -15.37
CA THR A 359 27.50 7.35 -15.34
C THR A 359 27.77 8.41 -16.39
N SER A 360 28.41 9.52 -15.99
CA SER A 360 28.59 10.68 -16.87
C SER A 360 30.03 11.19 -16.87
N SER A 361 30.47 11.64 -18.05
CA SER A 361 31.73 12.36 -18.24
C SER A 361 31.61 13.85 -17.98
N ARG A 362 30.38 14.37 -17.79
CA ARG A 362 30.10 15.79 -17.54
C ARG A 362 30.64 16.25 -16.18
N SER A 363 31.01 17.53 -16.11
CA SER A 363 31.45 18.14 -14.86
C SER A 363 30.31 18.25 -13.85
N CYS A 364 30.66 18.34 -12.57
CA CYS A 364 29.69 18.53 -11.49
C CYS A 364 28.88 19.83 -11.66
N SER A 365 29.52 20.90 -12.13
CA SER A 365 28.84 22.16 -12.46
C SER A 365 27.80 21.99 -13.57
N TRP A 366 28.11 21.21 -14.61
CA TRP A 366 27.19 20.95 -15.71
C TRP A 366 26.00 20.11 -15.24
N LEU A 367 26.26 19.04 -14.47
CA LEU A 367 25.20 18.18 -13.91
C LEU A 367 24.25 18.97 -13.01
N ALA A 368 24.78 19.86 -12.16
CA ALA A 368 23.95 20.71 -11.31
C ALA A 368 23.08 21.70 -12.12
N GLN A 369 23.66 22.37 -13.11
CA GLN A 369 22.95 23.38 -13.93
C GLN A 369 21.95 22.77 -14.91
N ASN A 370 22.14 21.53 -15.34
CA ASN A 370 21.33 20.89 -16.39
C ASN A 370 20.49 19.71 -15.86
N THR A 371 20.08 19.76 -14.58
CA THR A 371 19.30 18.71 -13.90
C THR A 371 18.13 18.21 -14.75
N ASN A 372 17.27 19.11 -15.24
CA ASN A 372 16.08 18.73 -16.01
C ASN A 372 16.43 18.01 -17.32
N THR A 373 17.55 18.34 -17.94
CA THR A 373 17.97 17.79 -19.23
C THR A 373 18.40 16.34 -19.08
N TRP A 374 19.35 16.05 -18.18
CA TRP A 374 19.83 14.68 -18.02
C TRP A 374 18.83 13.80 -17.25
N LEU A 375 18.00 14.39 -16.39
CA LEU A 375 16.94 13.64 -15.72
C LEU A 375 15.85 13.20 -16.71
N ALA A 376 15.52 14.03 -17.71
CA ALA A 376 14.60 13.64 -18.77
C ALA A 376 15.14 12.42 -19.57
N TRP A 377 16.45 12.36 -19.80
CA TRP A 377 17.09 11.22 -20.44
C TRP A 377 16.89 9.94 -19.63
N GLU A 378 17.24 9.97 -18.34
CA GLU A 378 17.13 8.80 -17.45
C GLU A 378 15.67 8.36 -17.23
N THR A 379 14.75 9.30 -17.01
CA THR A 379 13.32 8.98 -16.78
C THR A 379 12.61 8.49 -18.03
N SER A 380 13.09 8.86 -19.22
CA SER A 380 12.55 8.39 -20.51
C SER A 380 13.31 7.20 -21.09
N GLY A 381 14.39 6.74 -20.44
CA GLY A 381 15.26 5.68 -20.96
C GLY A 381 15.96 6.04 -22.27
N THR A 382 16.30 7.32 -22.45
CA THR A 382 16.97 7.83 -23.66
C THR A 382 18.40 8.26 -23.34
N GLN A 383 19.24 8.39 -24.37
CA GLN A 383 20.61 8.89 -24.25
C GLN A 383 20.80 10.15 -25.10
N PRO A 384 21.68 11.07 -24.71
CA PRO A 384 22.06 12.20 -25.55
C PRO A 384 22.70 11.75 -26.87
N THR A 385 22.66 12.62 -27.87
CA THR A 385 23.39 12.44 -29.13
C THR A 385 24.88 12.72 -28.92
N CYS A 386 25.75 11.89 -29.50
CA CYS A 386 27.19 12.06 -29.38
C CYS A 386 27.69 13.28 -30.17
N ASP A 387 28.48 14.13 -29.49
CA ASP A 387 29.15 15.31 -30.02
C ASP A 387 30.62 15.38 -29.57
N THR A 388 31.31 16.48 -29.88
CA THR A 388 32.74 16.68 -29.56
C THR A 388 33.06 16.73 -28.07
N SER A 389 32.06 16.84 -27.20
CA SER A 389 32.26 16.93 -25.76
C SER A 389 32.29 15.57 -25.05
N PHE A 390 32.01 14.47 -25.77
CA PHE A 390 32.04 13.11 -25.22
C PHE A 390 33.33 12.33 -25.50
N TYR A 391 34.25 12.87 -26.31
CA TYR A 391 35.53 12.23 -26.61
C TYR A 391 36.72 13.13 -26.25
N THR A 392 37.87 12.50 -26.07
CA THR A 392 39.17 13.14 -25.89
C THR A 392 40.16 12.53 -26.87
N TYR A 393 41.38 13.07 -26.92
CA TYR A 393 42.44 12.55 -27.75
C TYR A 393 43.69 12.25 -26.92
N ASP A 394 44.44 11.24 -27.33
CA ASP A 394 45.79 10.97 -26.88
C ASP A 394 46.75 11.24 -28.04
N VAL A 395 47.92 11.81 -27.74
CA VAL A 395 48.93 12.13 -28.76
C VAL A 395 50.11 11.19 -28.57
N SER A 396 50.48 10.45 -29.61
CA SER A 396 51.61 9.52 -29.59
C SER A 396 52.96 10.25 -29.56
N GLU A 397 54.01 9.49 -29.28
CA GLU A 397 55.39 9.97 -29.53
C GLU A 397 55.65 10.17 -31.02
N CYS A 398 56.68 10.96 -31.32
CA CYS A 398 57.12 11.23 -32.68
C CYS A 398 57.83 10.04 -33.32
N THR A 399 57.36 9.64 -34.49
CA THR A 399 57.90 8.54 -35.28
C THR A 399 59.11 8.97 -36.12
N ASN A 400 59.84 8.00 -36.68
CA ASN A 400 61.06 8.24 -37.48
C ASN A 400 60.80 9.02 -38.80
N SER A 401 59.53 9.22 -39.19
CA SER A 401 59.14 10.08 -40.30
C SER A 401 58.90 11.54 -39.91
N GLY A 402 59.07 11.89 -38.63
CA GLY A 402 58.82 13.26 -38.12
C GLY A 402 57.34 13.58 -37.85
N GLN A 403 56.49 12.56 -37.77
CA GLN A 403 55.05 12.70 -37.51
C GLN A 403 54.65 11.98 -36.23
N ARG A 404 53.60 12.45 -35.56
CA ARG A 404 52.95 11.78 -34.41
C ARG A 404 51.46 11.58 -34.69
N GLU A 405 50.91 10.50 -34.17
CA GLU A 405 49.52 10.12 -34.33
C GLU A 405 48.67 10.71 -33.20
N VAL A 406 47.56 11.34 -33.56
CA VAL A 406 46.51 11.75 -32.62
C VAL A 406 45.39 10.72 -32.72
N THR A 407 45.22 9.92 -31.66
CA THR A 407 44.17 8.91 -31.57
C THR A 407 43.05 9.42 -30.69
N TYR A 408 41.82 9.43 -31.22
CA TYR A 408 40.64 9.83 -30.47
C TYR A 408 40.07 8.64 -29.69
N ARG A 409 39.50 8.91 -28.51
CA ARG A 409 38.76 7.92 -27.72
C ARG A 409 37.61 8.55 -26.94
N TRP A 410 36.55 7.79 -26.71
CA TRP A 410 35.46 8.23 -25.84
C TRP A 410 35.94 8.44 -24.40
N LEU A 411 35.37 9.44 -23.71
CA LEU A 411 35.62 9.65 -22.28
C LEU A 411 35.07 8.47 -21.46
N LEU A 412 33.93 7.93 -21.88
CA LEU A 412 33.30 6.74 -21.31
C LEU A 412 33.03 5.68 -22.40
N PRO A 413 34.03 4.87 -22.77
CA PRO A 413 33.85 3.83 -23.78
C PRO A 413 32.88 2.73 -23.30
N SER A 414 32.14 2.15 -24.22
CA SER A 414 31.29 0.99 -23.95
C SER A 414 32.13 -0.23 -23.56
N SER A 415 31.64 -1.01 -22.59
CA SER A 415 32.31 -2.23 -22.11
C SER A 415 32.36 -3.34 -23.16
N THR A 416 31.44 -3.33 -24.13
CA THR A 416 31.38 -4.32 -25.20
C THR A 416 32.22 -3.94 -26.41
N ASN A 417 32.34 -2.65 -26.71
CA ASN A 417 33.13 -2.15 -27.83
C ASN A 417 33.58 -0.70 -27.60
N ALA A 418 34.89 -0.50 -27.48
CA ALA A 418 35.49 0.80 -27.20
C ALA A 418 35.30 1.85 -28.31
N SER A 419 34.86 1.45 -29.51
CA SER A 419 34.48 2.37 -30.59
C SER A 419 33.15 3.09 -30.34
N PHE A 420 32.36 2.67 -29.36
CA PHE A 420 31.10 3.29 -28.97
C PHE A 420 31.19 3.93 -27.58
N SER A 421 30.43 5.01 -27.37
CA SER A 421 30.25 5.60 -26.04
C SER A 421 29.22 4.80 -25.23
N SER A 422 29.40 4.74 -23.93
CA SER A 422 28.38 4.25 -22.99
C SER A 422 27.41 5.34 -22.52
N GLU A 423 27.74 6.62 -22.75
CA GLU A 423 26.97 7.77 -22.26
C GLU A 423 26.03 8.38 -23.31
N CYS A 424 26.36 8.24 -24.59
CA CYS A 424 25.61 8.82 -25.70
C CYS A 424 25.37 7.80 -26.81
N SER A 425 24.31 7.99 -27.60
CA SER A 425 23.99 7.15 -28.75
C SER A 425 23.70 8.00 -29.98
N ASN A 426 24.04 7.46 -31.16
CA ASN A 426 23.90 8.15 -32.45
C ASN A 426 24.68 9.48 -32.50
N GLY A 427 24.68 10.15 -33.65
CA GLY A 427 25.38 11.42 -33.84
C GLY A 427 26.74 11.25 -34.50
N MET A 428 27.75 11.97 -34.01
CA MET A 428 29.08 11.96 -34.63
C MET A 428 29.85 10.67 -34.29
N PRO A 429 30.41 9.97 -35.29
CA PRO A 429 31.35 8.89 -35.03
C PRO A 429 32.62 9.45 -34.38
N LEU A 430 33.37 8.58 -33.71
CA LEU A 430 34.70 8.91 -33.24
C LEU A 430 35.58 9.31 -34.45
N PRO A 431 36.28 10.45 -34.43
CA PRO A 431 37.09 10.87 -35.57
C PRO A 431 38.20 9.87 -35.87
N ASP A 432 38.57 9.75 -37.14
CA ASP A 432 39.72 8.95 -37.57
C ASP A 432 41.02 9.51 -36.98
N SER A 433 41.99 8.63 -36.71
CA SER A 433 43.33 9.04 -36.30
C SER A 433 43.94 9.99 -37.33
N VAL A 434 44.58 11.07 -36.86
CA VAL A 434 45.25 12.05 -37.73
C VAL A 434 46.73 12.07 -37.42
N LEU A 435 47.55 12.12 -38.47
CA LEU A 435 48.99 12.35 -38.36
C LEU A 435 49.27 13.85 -38.38
N ILE A 436 49.95 14.34 -37.36
CA ILE A 436 50.41 15.74 -37.26
C ILE A 436 51.93 15.79 -37.25
N ASP A 437 52.49 16.87 -37.79
CA ASP A 437 53.93 17.09 -37.79
C ASP A 437 54.45 17.33 -36.36
N CYS A 438 55.64 16.79 -36.10
CA CYS A 438 56.30 16.98 -34.83
C CYS A 438 56.88 18.39 -34.69
N GLU A 439 56.81 18.94 -33.47
CA GLU A 439 57.42 20.22 -33.13
C GLU A 439 58.96 20.17 -33.16
N TYR A 440 59.53 18.95 -33.17
CA TYR A 440 60.96 18.68 -33.24
C TYR A 440 61.25 17.52 -34.22
N VAL A 441 62.49 17.44 -34.72
CA VAL A 441 62.93 16.33 -35.58
C VAL A 441 63.51 15.21 -34.71
N PRO A 442 62.91 14.00 -34.69
CA PRO A 442 63.44 12.88 -33.91
C PRO A 442 64.85 12.46 -34.33
N TYR A 443 65.67 12.06 -33.36
CA TYR A 443 67.07 11.63 -33.57
C TYR A 443 67.21 10.43 -34.50
N THR A 444 66.17 9.59 -34.55
CA THR A 444 66.08 8.39 -35.37
C THR A 444 65.77 8.67 -36.85
N THR A 445 65.48 9.92 -37.22
CA THR A 445 65.23 10.29 -38.61
C THR A 445 66.52 10.27 -39.44
N THR A 446 66.41 9.87 -40.71
CA THR A 446 67.53 9.90 -41.67
C THR A 446 68.09 11.31 -41.88
N ALA A 447 67.23 12.33 -41.80
CA ALA A 447 67.63 13.73 -41.88
C ALA A 447 68.52 14.13 -40.68
N SER A 448 68.14 13.79 -39.45
CA SER A 448 68.94 14.06 -38.25
C SER A 448 70.28 13.33 -38.31
N GLN A 449 70.28 12.05 -38.71
CA GLN A 449 71.51 11.25 -38.86
C GLN A 449 72.44 11.82 -39.94
N ALA A 450 71.91 12.26 -41.08
CA ALA A 450 72.71 12.86 -42.15
C ALA A 450 73.37 14.17 -41.70
N VAL A 451 72.64 15.03 -40.98
CA VAL A 451 73.18 16.28 -40.43
C VAL A 451 74.27 15.99 -39.39
N PHE A 452 74.08 14.99 -38.53
CA PHE A 452 75.09 14.56 -37.56
C PHE A 452 76.37 14.06 -38.24
N VAL A 453 76.24 13.18 -39.24
CA VAL A 453 77.39 12.65 -39.99
C VAL A 453 78.14 13.77 -40.72
N MET A 454 77.43 14.71 -41.36
CA MET A 454 78.05 15.87 -42.00
C MET A 454 78.75 16.78 -40.99
N ALA A 455 78.15 17.04 -39.83
CA ALA A 455 78.76 17.85 -38.78
C ALA A 455 80.07 17.21 -38.28
N CYS A 456 80.08 15.90 -38.04
CA CYS A 456 81.29 15.16 -37.65
C CYS A 456 82.38 15.20 -38.74
N LEU A 457 82.02 15.02 -40.01
CA LEU A 457 82.95 15.12 -41.13
C LEU A 457 83.59 16.51 -41.24
N PHE A 458 82.78 17.57 -41.17
CA PHE A 458 83.27 18.94 -41.23
C PHE A 458 84.15 19.28 -40.02
N ALA A 459 83.82 18.80 -38.82
CA ALA A 459 84.68 18.95 -37.65
C ALA A 459 86.07 18.33 -37.87
N CYS A 460 86.13 17.10 -38.41
CA CYS A 460 87.40 16.44 -38.74
C CYS A 460 88.22 17.21 -39.79
N VAL A 461 87.58 17.71 -40.85
CA VAL A 461 88.24 18.53 -41.87
C VAL A 461 88.77 19.83 -41.29
N MET A 462 87.99 20.51 -40.43
CA MET A 462 88.45 21.75 -39.80
C MET A 462 89.58 21.51 -38.80
N LEU A 463 89.57 20.41 -38.04
CA LEU A 463 90.69 20.00 -37.19
C LEU A 463 91.96 19.74 -38.00
N ALA A 464 91.86 19.03 -39.13
CA ALA A 464 92.99 18.84 -40.04
C ALA A 464 93.48 20.18 -40.62
N GLY A 465 92.56 21.10 -40.92
CA GLY A 465 92.87 22.47 -41.31
C GLY A 465 93.63 23.25 -40.23
N ILE A 466 93.27 23.10 -38.96
CA ILE A 466 94.00 23.71 -37.83
C ILE A 466 95.44 23.15 -37.79
N VAL A 467 95.59 21.82 -37.87
CA VAL A 467 96.91 21.18 -37.89
C VAL A 467 97.76 21.69 -39.05
N PHE A 468 97.17 21.79 -40.25
CA PHE A 468 97.84 22.32 -41.44
C PHE A 468 98.29 23.78 -41.26
N VAL A 469 97.39 24.65 -40.78
CA VAL A 469 97.71 26.08 -40.55
C VAL A 469 98.81 26.26 -39.51
N VAL A 470 98.84 25.41 -38.48
CA VAL A 470 99.89 25.45 -37.44
C VAL A 470 101.22 24.91 -37.94
N TYR A 471 101.21 23.83 -38.73
CA TYR A 471 102.43 23.21 -39.27
C TYR A 471 103.09 24.08 -40.33
N GLU A 472 102.30 24.60 -41.28
CA GLU A 472 102.78 25.42 -42.41
C GLU A 472 102.83 26.92 -42.07
N ARG A 473 102.86 27.29 -40.78
CA ARG A 473 102.75 28.68 -40.30
C ARG A 473 103.82 29.64 -40.85
N GLU A 474 104.97 29.12 -41.27
CA GLU A 474 106.07 29.92 -41.82
C GLU A 474 105.95 30.13 -43.35
N MET A 475 104.98 29.50 -44.00
CA MET A 475 104.73 29.71 -45.43
C MET A 475 104.21 31.13 -45.68
N PRO A 476 104.69 31.83 -46.73
CA PRO A 476 104.37 33.24 -46.98
C PRO A 476 102.88 33.55 -47.06
N ILE A 477 102.09 32.62 -47.61
CA ILE A 477 100.63 32.75 -47.77
C ILE A 477 99.93 32.69 -46.41
N ILE A 478 100.27 31.72 -45.55
CA ILE A 478 99.62 31.53 -44.25
C ILE A 478 100.03 32.62 -43.27
N LYS A 479 101.29 33.05 -43.33
CA LYS A 479 101.83 34.13 -42.49
C LYS A 479 101.21 35.49 -42.82
N ARG A 480 100.94 35.80 -44.10
CA ARG A 480 100.22 37.01 -44.53
C ARG A 480 98.76 37.00 -44.13
N SER A 481 98.12 35.84 -44.12
CA SER A 481 96.71 35.67 -43.75
C SER A 481 96.44 35.65 -42.23
N GLN A 482 97.44 35.98 -41.40
CA GLN A 482 97.37 35.96 -39.93
C GLN A 482 96.93 34.60 -39.39
N TYR A 483 97.88 33.68 -39.24
CA TYR A 483 97.60 32.29 -38.82
C TYR A 483 96.76 32.17 -37.54
N GLN A 484 96.88 33.11 -36.59
CA GLN A 484 96.05 33.13 -35.38
C GLN A 484 94.57 33.31 -35.68
N PHE A 485 94.21 34.19 -36.62
CA PHE A 485 92.82 34.41 -37.04
C PHE A 485 92.24 33.19 -37.76
N LEU A 486 93.03 32.56 -38.64
CA LEU A 486 92.65 31.31 -39.33
C LEU A 486 92.38 30.16 -38.33
N VAL A 487 93.23 30.00 -37.31
CA VAL A 487 93.02 29.00 -36.25
C VAL A 487 91.75 29.31 -35.45
N THR A 488 91.49 30.56 -35.07
CA THR A 488 90.27 30.92 -34.32
C THR A 488 89.00 30.70 -35.14
N MET A 489 89.00 31.00 -36.44
CA MET A 489 87.85 30.77 -37.32
C MET A 489 87.55 29.27 -37.46
N LEU A 490 88.58 28.45 -37.66
CA LEU A 490 88.42 26.99 -37.73
C LEU A 490 87.99 26.40 -36.39
N LEU A 491 88.52 26.91 -35.27
CA LEU A 491 88.09 26.50 -33.93
C LEU A 491 86.62 26.84 -33.67
N GLY A 492 86.16 28.03 -34.07
CA GLY A 492 84.75 28.41 -34.01
C GLY A 492 83.86 27.49 -34.85
N GLY A 493 84.33 27.10 -36.04
CA GLY A 493 83.66 26.10 -36.87
C GLY A 493 83.58 24.72 -36.22
N VAL A 494 84.67 24.25 -35.59
CA VAL A 494 84.67 23.00 -34.82
C VAL A 494 83.68 23.07 -33.65
N LEU A 495 83.65 24.17 -32.89
CA LEU A 495 82.72 24.34 -31.77
C LEU A 495 81.26 24.37 -32.23
N MET A 496 80.94 24.95 -33.38
CA MET A 496 79.58 24.91 -33.96
C MET A 496 79.21 23.49 -34.40
N CYS A 497 80.11 22.74 -35.04
CA CYS A 497 79.88 21.34 -35.38
C CYS A 497 79.67 20.49 -34.12
N LEU A 498 80.49 20.70 -33.08
CA LEU A 498 80.35 20.02 -31.80
C LEU A 498 79.06 20.40 -31.08
N ALA A 499 78.65 21.67 -31.11
CA ALA A 499 77.37 22.10 -30.54
C ALA A 499 76.20 21.39 -31.22
N THR A 500 76.19 21.30 -32.55
CA THR A 500 75.19 20.52 -33.30
C THR A 500 75.25 19.02 -32.96
N SER A 501 76.42 18.46 -32.68
CA SER A 501 76.59 17.05 -32.27
C SER A 501 76.27 16.77 -30.79
N PHE A 502 76.42 17.77 -29.90
CA PHE A 502 76.20 17.64 -28.44
C PHE A 502 74.84 18.16 -27.98
N SER A 503 74.22 19.10 -28.69
CA SER A 503 72.79 19.42 -28.53
C SER A 503 71.87 18.30 -29.05
N GLN A 504 72.46 17.17 -29.45
CA GLN A 504 71.81 15.97 -29.98
C GLN A 504 71.87 14.77 -29.01
N VAL A 505 72.19 15.00 -27.73
CA VAL A 505 72.04 14.01 -26.64
C VAL A 505 71.15 14.65 -25.57
N PRO A 506 70.07 13.99 -25.11
CA PRO A 506 69.29 14.49 -23.98
C PRO A 506 70.12 14.55 -22.68
#